data_AF-A0A518H7M5-F1
#
_entry.id   AF-A0A518H7M5-F1
#
_cell.length_a   1.000
_cell.length_b   1.000
_cell.length_c   1.000
_cell.angle_alpha   90.00
_cell.angle_beta   90.00
_cell.angle_gamma   90.00
#
_symmetry.space_group_name_H-M   'P 1'
#
loop_
_entity.id
_entity.type
_entity.pdbx_description
1 polymer ?
#
loop_
_entity_poly.entity_id
_entity_poly.type
_entity_poly.pdbx_seq_one_letter_code
_entity_poly.pdbx_strand_id
1 'polypeptide(L)'
;MRWLSRWWGEFTGFALKGNVLELAVAVVLGGAFQGVVDGLVTHIIMPTLSYVTPGADSYASWKIGRVEVGGFLASVVNFALIALAMFLVIRKVVGSIRKAVDPPDPSGPTTKECPYCLSKIPDPATRCAYCTADLPAPPASPKGRSPSRGSGRKSKP
;
A
#
# COMPACT_ATOMS: atom_id res chain seq x y z
N MET A 1 38.64 15.54 -5.13
CA MET A 1 37.20 15.53 -5.49
C MET A 1 36.78 14.40 -6.47
N ARG A 2 37.69 13.76 -7.24
CA ARG A 2 37.33 12.70 -8.22
C ARG A 2 36.84 11.36 -7.62
N TRP A 3 37.11 11.11 -6.35
CA TRP A 3 36.63 9.91 -5.63
C TRP A 3 35.12 10.00 -5.32
N LEU A 4 34.64 11.21 -5.02
CA LEU A 4 33.23 11.45 -4.68
C LEU A 4 32.30 11.27 -5.89
N SER A 5 32.73 11.65 -7.10
CA SER A 5 31.92 11.46 -8.32
C SER A 5 31.85 10.00 -8.78
N ARG A 6 32.91 9.20 -8.56
CA ARG A 6 32.87 7.74 -8.77
C ARG A 6 31.88 7.08 -7.81
N TRP A 7 31.91 7.47 -6.55
CA TRP A 7 30.99 6.97 -5.53
C TRP A 7 29.53 7.39 -5.80
N TRP A 8 29.31 8.64 -6.23
CA TRP A 8 27.99 9.17 -6.58
C TRP A 8 27.37 8.48 -7.81
N GLY A 9 28.21 8.11 -8.79
CA GLY A 9 27.79 7.34 -9.98
C GLY A 9 27.34 5.92 -9.62
N GLU A 10 28.07 5.23 -8.75
CA GLU A 10 27.72 3.88 -8.29
C GLU A 10 26.49 3.88 -7.36
N PHE A 11 26.39 4.89 -6.47
CA PHE A 11 25.24 5.04 -5.59
C PHE A 11 23.95 5.35 -6.36
N THR A 12 24.00 6.23 -7.35
CA THR A 12 22.86 6.53 -8.22
C THR A 12 22.46 5.31 -9.06
N GLY A 13 23.44 4.54 -9.56
CA GLY A 13 23.19 3.28 -10.27
C GLY A 13 22.54 2.20 -9.39
N PHE A 14 22.75 2.24 -8.07
CA PHE A 14 22.07 1.38 -7.11
C PHE A 14 20.69 1.92 -6.72
N ALA A 15 20.56 3.22 -6.46
CA ALA A 15 19.32 3.87 -6.03
C ALA A 15 18.24 3.93 -7.13
N LEU A 16 18.64 3.99 -8.42
CA LEU A 16 17.72 3.96 -9.56
C LEU A 16 17.19 2.56 -9.89
N LYS A 17 17.61 1.51 -9.15
CA LYS A 17 16.90 0.22 -9.22
C LYS A 17 15.50 0.44 -8.68
N GLY A 18 14.50 0.46 -9.58
CA GLY A 18 13.10 0.74 -9.25
C GLY A 18 12.56 -0.06 -8.06
N ASN A 19 13.01 -1.31 -7.87
CA ASN A 19 12.63 -2.14 -6.72
C ASN A 19 13.04 -1.55 -5.35
N VAL A 20 14.16 -0.82 -5.28
CA VAL A 20 14.63 -0.18 -4.03
C VAL A 20 13.93 1.15 -3.80
N LEU A 21 13.69 1.92 -4.87
CA LEU A 21 13.03 3.22 -4.77
C LEU A 21 11.57 3.09 -4.30
N GLU A 22 10.82 2.14 -4.86
CA GLU A 22 9.43 1.88 -4.44
C GLU A 22 9.34 1.46 -2.96
N LEU A 23 10.25 0.58 -2.52
CA LEU A 23 10.32 0.16 -1.12
C LEU A 23 10.71 1.34 -0.20
N ALA A 24 11.66 2.17 -0.62
CA ALA A 24 12.09 3.34 0.15
C ALA A 24 10.96 4.35 0.33
N VAL A 25 10.20 4.65 -0.73
CA VAL A 25 9.05 5.55 -0.66
C VAL A 25 7.97 5.00 0.27
N ALA A 26 7.67 3.70 0.20
CA ALA A 26 6.70 3.06 1.09
C ALA A 26 7.09 3.16 2.57
N VAL A 27 8.37 2.95 2.92
CA VAL A 27 8.86 3.04 4.30
C VAL A 27 8.82 4.49 4.82
N VAL A 28 9.21 5.47 4.01
CA VAL A 28 9.19 6.88 4.42
C VAL A 28 7.76 7.38 4.63
N LEU A 29 6.84 7.05 3.72
CA LEU A 29 5.43 7.39 3.87
C LEU A 29 4.78 6.67 5.07
N GLY A 30 5.14 5.40 5.31
CA GLY A 30 4.69 4.64 6.48
C GLY A 30 5.15 5.27 7.79
N GLY A 31 6.42 5.70 7.88
CA GLY A 31 6.96 6.37 9.05
C GLY A 31 6.31 7.73 9.32
N ALA A 32 6.06 8.53 8.27
CA ALA A 32 5.39 9.82 8.40
C ALA A 32 3.93 9.67 8.84
N PHE A 33 3.22 8.65 8.36
CA PHE A 33 1.83 8.37 8.75
C PHE A 33 1.71 7.98 10.23
N GLN A 34 2.67 7.21 10.77
CA GLN A 34 2.69 6.85 12.19
C GLN A 34 2.66 8.09 13.09
N GLY A 35 3.41 9.14 12.75
CA GLY A 35 3.41 10.39 13.53
C GLY A 35 2.05 11.10 13.56
N VAL A 36 1.26 11.01 12.48
CA VAL A 36 -0.11 11.56 12.44
C VAL A 36 -1.04 10.76 13.35
N VAL A 37 -0.92 9.43 13.35
CA VAL A 37 -1.72 8.56 14.22
C VAL A 37 -1.35 8.77 15.68
N ASP A 38 -0.06 8.84 16.01
CA ASP A 38 0.40 9.11 17.37
C ASP A 38 -0.07 10.49 17.86
N GLY A 39 -0.02 11.51 17.00
CA GLY A 39 -0.55 12.83 17.31
C GLY A 39 -2.06 12.80 17.61
N LEU A 40 -2.84 12.06 16.82
CA LEU A 40 -4.28 11.87 17.06
C LEU A 40 -4.55 11.16 18.39
N VAL A 41 -3.79 10.09 18.69
CA VAL A 41 -3.99 9.31 19.91
C VAL A 41 -3.61 10.15 21.14
N THR A 42 -2.44 10.79 21.10
CA THR A 42 -1.88 11.51 22.25
C THR A 42 -2.63 12.82 22.54
N HIS A 43 -3.05 13.55 21.50
CA HIS A 43 -3.66 14.87 21.67
C HIS A 43 -5.19 14.87 21.66
N ILE A 44 -5.84 13.85 21.08
CA ILE A 44 -7.31 13.81 20.99
C ILE A 44 -7.84 12.65 21.82
N ILE A 45 -7.38 11.41 21.58
CA ILE A 45 -7.98 10.24 22.23
C ILE A 45 -7.69 10.20 23.74
N MET A 46 -6.44 10.42 24.15
CA MET A 46 -6.06 10.38 25.58
C MET A 46 -6.82 11.42 26.42
N PRO A 47 -6.91 12.71 26.04
CA PRO A 47 -7.72 13.69 26.79
C PRO A 47 -9.23 13.39 26.79
N THR A 48 -9.75 12.81 25.71
CA THR A 48 -11.17 12.44 25.65
C THR A 48 -11.46 11.24 26.56
N LEU A 49 -10.55 10.28 26.64
CA LEU A 49 -10.65 9.13 27.53
C LEU A 49 -10.52 9.54 29.00
N SER A 50 -9.64 10.48 29.34
CA SER A 50 -9.50 10.96 30.72
C SER A 50 -10.73 11.75 31.20
N TYR A 51 -11.43 12.42 30.28
CA TYR A 51 -12.71 13.08 30.58
C TYR A 51 -13.86 12.09 30.81
N VAL A 52 -13.92 11.00 30.02
CA VAL A 52 -15.01 10.01 30.10
C VAL A 52 -14.77 8.98 31.22
N THR A 53 -13.51 8.63 31.48
CA THR A 53 -13.11 7.65 32.51
C THR A 53 -12.15 8.34 33.49
N PRO A 54 -12.66 9.03 34.53
CA PRO A 54 -11.80 9.60 35.55
C PRO A 54 -11.03 8.47 36.26
N GLY A 55 -9.72 8.39 36.00
CA GLY A 55 -8.84 7.32 36.50
C GLY A 55 -8.17 6.44 35.43
N ALA A 56 -8.32 6.76 34.14
CA ALA A 56 -7.58 6.06 33.07
C ALA A 56 -6.04 6.11 33.24
N ASP A 57 -5.49 7.02 34.05
CA ASP A 57 -4.06 7.10 34.32
C ASP A 57 -3.65 6.41 35.64
N SER A 58 -4.62 5.89 36.42
CA SER A 58 -4.39 5.37 37.78
C SER A 58 -3.56 4.08 37.82
N TYR A 59 -3.40 3.36 36.70
CA TYR A 59 -2.57 2.16 36.63
C TYR A 59 -1.10 2.45 36.30
N ALA A 60 -0.75 3.65 35.84
CA ALA A 60 0.62 4.01 35.46
C ALA A 60 1.55 4.19 36.69
N SER A 61 0.98 4.55 37.83
CA SER A 61 1.72 4.77 39.09
C SER A 61 1.91 3.51 39.93
N TRP A 62 1.41 2.35 39.48
CA TRP A 62 1.58 1.09 40.20
C TRP A 62 3.03 0.59 40.13
N LYS A 63 3.69 0.66 41.29
CA LYS A 63 5.04 0.13 41.53
C LYS A 63 4.97 -1.03 42.49
N ILE A 64 5.50 -2.18 42.08
CA ILE A 64 5.71 -3.35 42.97
C ILE A 64 7.22 -3.47 43.14
N GLY A 65 7.74 -2.90 44.23
CA GLY A 65 9.19 -2.83 44.48
C GLY A 65 9.93 -1.92 43.48
N ARG A 66 10.97 -2.47 42.82
CA ARG A 66 11.84 -1.73 41.88
C ARG A 66 11.40 -1.83 40.41
N VAL A 67 10.30 -2.55 40.13
CA VAL A 67 9.78 -2.80 38.78
C VAL A 67 8.55 -1.92 38.53
N GLU A 68 8.62 -1.10 37.49
CA GLU A 68 7.54 -0.19 37.08
C GLU A 68 6.52 -0.93 36.20
N VAL A 69 5.70 -1.76 36.85
CA VAL A 69 4.61 -2.50 36.18
C VAL A 69 3.62 -1.56 35.49
N GLY A 70 3.37 -0.39 36.10
CA GLY A 70 2.50 0.64 35.52
C GLY A 70 3.00 1.21 34.19
N GLY A 71 4.31 1.36 33.99
CA GLY A 71 4.89 1.88 32.74
C GLY A 71 4.74 0.91 31.57
N PHE A 72 4.87 -0.39 31.84
CA PHE A 72 4.63 -1.43 30.84
C PHE A 72 3.16 -1.49 30.46
N LEU A 73 2.24 -1.48 31.43
CA LEU A 73 0.81 -1.52 31.15
C LEU A 73 0.33 -0.28 30.39
N ALA A 74 0.88 0.89 30.70
CA ALA A 74 0.64 2.12 29.93
C ALA A 74 1.07 1.99 28.46
N SER A 75 2.22 1.34 28.20
CA SER A 75 2.70 1.09 26.84
C SER A 75 1.80 0.11 26.08
N VAL A 76 1.30 -0.93 26.76
CA VAL A 76 0.33 -1.88 26.18
C VAL A 76 -1.00 -1.20 25.85
N VAL A 77 -1.50 -0.34 26.74
CA VAL A 77 -2.71 0.44 26.48
C VAL A 77 -2.50 1.42 25.32
N ASN A 78 -1.36 2.12 25.27
CA ASN A 78 -1.04 3.02 24.15
C ASN A 78 -0.99 2.27 22.81
N PHE A 79 -0.35 1.10 22.77
CA PHE A 79 -0.34 0.24 21.58
C PHE A 79 -1.77 -0.16 21.17
N ALA A 80 -2.62 -0.54 22.13
CA ALA A 80 -4.01 -0.88 21.86
C ALA A 80 -4.80 0.34 21.33
N LEU A 81 -4.55 1.54 21.84
CA LEU A 81 -5.18 2.79 21.36
C LEU A 81 -4.77 3.13 19.94
N ILE A 82 -3.48 3.03 19.60
CA ILE A 82 -2.98 3.25 18.23
C ILE A 82 -3.59 2.22 17.27
N ALA A 83 -3.61 0.94 17.66
CA ALA A 83 -4.22 -0.12 16.86
C ALA A 83 -5.73 0.12 16.64
N LEU A 84 -6.45 0.51 17.69
CA LEU A 84 -7.87 0.83 17.63
C LEU A 84 -8.14 2.08 16.77
N ALA A 85 -7.32 3.12 16.91
CA ALA A 85 -7.42 4.33 16.11
C ALA A 85 -7.20 4.02 14.62
N MET A 86 -6.15 3.27 14.28
CA MET A 86 -5.87 2.89 12.90
C MET A 86 -7.00 2.01 12.33
N PHE A 87 -7.55 1.09 13.12
CA PHE A 87 -8.72 0.30 12.74
C PHE A 87 -9.94 1.18 12.43
N LEU A 88 -10.24 2.16 13.28
CA LEU A 88 -11.37 3.08 13.05
C LEU A 88 -11.16 3.97 11.83
N VAL A 89 -9.94 4.51 11.65
CA VAL A 89 -9.59 5.32 10.48
C VAL A 89 -9.76 4.51 9.20
N ILE A 90 -9.20 3.29 9.13
CA ILE A 90 -9.35 2.45 7.95
C ILE A 90 -10.82 2.11 7.72
N ARG A 91 -11.57 1.69 8.75
CA ARG A 91 -12.95 1.26 8.56
C ARG A 91 -13.91 2.40 8.20
N LYS A 92 -13.72 3.59 8.77
CA LYS A 92 -14.58 4.76 8.51
C LYS A 92 -14.15 5.52 7.27
N VAL A 93 -12.86 5.78 7.09
CA VAL A 93 -12.33 6.55 5.95
C VAL A 93 -12.23 5.68 4.72
N VAL A 94 -11.47 4.58 4.76
CA VAL A 94 -11.33 3.69 3.59
C VAL A 94 -12.66 3.00 3.29
N GLY A 95 -13.44 2.62 4.31
CA GLY A 95 -14.79 2.08 4.09
C GLY A 95 -15.77 3.07 3.45
N SER A 96 -15.64 4.37 3.73
CA SER A 96 -16.46 5.42 3.10
C SER A 96 -15.96 5.74 1.68
N ILE A 97 -14.64 5.87 1.50
CA ILE A 97 -14.03 6.11 0.19
C ILE A 97 -14.29 4.93 -0.75
N ARG A 98 -14.16 3.68 -0.30
CA ARG A 98 -14.50 2.49 -1.11
C ARG A 98 -15.96 2.44 -1.54
N LYS A 99 -16.87 3.00 -0.74
CA LYS A 99 -18.29 3.11 -1.10
C LYS A 99 -18.56 4.25 -2.08
N ALA A 100 -17.72 5.30 -2.08
CA ALA A 100 -17.85 6.46 -2.94
C ALA A 100 -17.03 6.36 -4.24
N VAL A 101 -16.01 5.50 -4.24
CA VAL A 101 -15.05 5.30 -5.33
C VAL A 101 -14.83 3.79 -5.42
N ASP A 102 -15.48 3.14 -6.38
CA ASP A 102 -14.97 1.88 -6.94
C ASP A 102 -13.56 2.20 -7.47
N PRO A 103 -12.48 1.83 -6.77
CA PRO A 103 -11.16 2.22 -7.22
C PRO A 103 -10.93 1.52 -8.57
N PRO A 104 -10.63 2.24 -9.66
CA PRO A 104 -10.03 1.59 -10.80
C PRO A 104 -8.74 0.98 -10.28
N ASP A 105 -8.73 -0.35 -10.24
CA ASP A 105 -7.65 -1.16 -9.75
C ASP A 105 -6.30 -0.58 -10.21
N PRO A 106 -5.48 -0.01 -9.30
CA PRO A 106 -4.19 0.60 -9.65
C PRO A 106 -3.19 -0.44 -10.14
N SER A 107 -3.56 -1.71 -10.07
CA SER A 107 -2.88 -2.87 -10.62
C SER A 107 -3.95 -3.80 -11.20
N GLY A 108 -4.78 -3.27 -12.11
CA GLY A 108 -5.84 -4.05 -12.76
C GLY A 108 -5.36 -5.46 -13.06
N PRO A 109 -6.23 -6.49 -13.01
CA PRO A 109 -5.87 -7.77 -13.57
C PRO A 109 -5.67 -7.51 -15.04
N THR A 110 -4.46 -7.09 -15.46
CA THR A 110 -4.05 -6.79 -16.85
C THR A 110 -4.13 -8.03 -17.73
N THR A 111 -4.73 -9.09 -17.20
CA THR A 111 -4.62 -10.48 -17.51
C THR A 111 -5.97 -11.11 -17.17
N LYS A 112 -6.81 -11.29 -18.19
CA LYS A 112 -8.02 -12.11 -18.13
C LYS A 112 -7.66 -13.60 -18.28
N GLU A 113 -8.55 -14.47 -17.84
CA GLU A 113 -8.42 -15.91 -18.07
C GLU A 113 -9.10 -16.27 -19.40
N CYS A 114 -8.40 -17.04 -20.23
CA CYS A 114 -8.97 -17.53 -21.48
C CYS A 114 -10.02 -18.61 -21.17
N PRO A 115 -11.27 -18.49 -21.65
CA PRO A 115 -12.33 -19.48 -21.40
C PRO A 115 -12.07 -20.85 -22.05
N TYR A 116 -11.17 -20.92 -23.04
CA TYR A 116 -10.88 -22.16 -23.77
C TYR A 116 -9.72 -22.95 -23.18
N CYS A 117 -8.68 -22.28 -22.68
CA CYS A 117 -7.45 -22.93 -22.25
C CYS A 117 -6.98 -22.54 -20.84
N LEU A 118 -7.75 -21.70 -20.12
CA LEU A 118 -7.49 -21.28 -18.74
C LEU A 118 -6.13 -20.59 -18.52
N SER A 119 -5.44 -20.20 -19.60
CA SER A 119 -4.19 -19.45 -19.51
C SER A 119 -4.47 -17.97 -19.21
N LYS A 120 -3.55 -17.35 -18.46
CA LYS A 120 -3.48 -15.92 -18.18
C LYS A 120 -3.05 -15.13 -19.44
N ILE A 121 -3.92 -14.28 -19.98
CA ILE A 121 -3.72 -13.49 -21.21
C ILE A 121 -4.12 -12.03 -21.03
N PRO A 122 -3.49 -11.08 -21.72
CA PRO A 122 -3.74 -9.67 -21.46
C PRO A 122 -5.17 -9.23 -21.79
N ASP A 123 -5.74 -8.32 -21.01
CA ASP A 123 -7.13 -7.84 -21.17
C ASP A 123 -7.51 -7.35 -22.58
N PRO A 124 -6.65 -6.57 -23.28
CA PRO A 124 -6.96 -6.13 -24.64
C PRO A 124 -6.77 -7.22 -25.70
N ALA A 125 -6.34 -8.43 -25.34
CA ALA A 125 -6.12 -9.49 -26.33
C ALA A 125 -7.44 -9.92 -26.98
N THR A 126 -7.51 -9.82 -28.31
CA THR A 126 -8.58 -10.36 -29.15
C THR A 126 -8.30 -11.80 -29.58
N ARG A 127 -7.05 -12.25 -29.46
CA ARG A 127 -6.62 -13.64 -29.68
C ARG A 127 -5.75 -14.15 -28.54
N CYS A 128 -5.99 -15.39 -28.14
CA CYS A 128 -5.17 -16.05 -27.13
C CYS A 128 -3.82 -16.51 -27.71
N ALA A 129 -2.70 -16.23 -27.02
CA ALA A 129 -1.36 -16.66 -27.43
C ALA A 129 -1.11 -18.17 -27.22
N TYR A 130 -1.84 -18.80 -26.30
CA TYR A 130 -1.63 -20.22 -25.93
C TYR A 130 -2.46 -21.18 -26.78
N CYS A 131 -3.74 -20.89 -27.00
CA CYS A 131 -4.65 -21.76 -27.74
C CYS A 131 -5.10 -21.20 -29.10
N THR A 132 -4.63 -20.01 -29.49
CA THR A 132 -4.99 -19.35 -30.76
C THR A 132 -6.49 -19.07 -30.96
N ALA A 133 -7.33 -19.29 -29.94
CA ALA A 133 -8.75 -18.99 -30.02
C ALA A 133 -9.01 -17.48 -30.11
N ASP A 134 -9.99 -17.11 -30.93
CA ASP A 134 -10.56 -15.77 -30.99
C ASP A 134 -11.45 -15.55 -29.75
N LEU A 135 -11.17 -14.46 -29.02
CA LEU A 135 -11.86 -14.12 -27.79
C LEU A 135 -12.99 -13.13 -28.10
N PRO A 136 -14.16 -13.26 -27.45
CA PRO A 136 -15.22 -12.27 -27.59
C PRO A 136 -14.67 -10.90 -27.17
N ALA A 137 -15.02 -9.86 -27.95
CA ALA A 137 -14.52 -8.51 -27.73
C ALA A 137 -14.84 -8.07 -26.29
N PRO A 138 -13.85 -7.55 -25.53
CA PRO A 138 -14.12 -7.08 -24.18
C PRO A 138 -15.17 -5.95 -24.22
N PRO A 139 -16.10 -5.90 -23.24
CA PRO A 139 -17.03 -4.77 -23.13
C PRO A 139 -16.20 -3.48 -23.06
N ALA A 140 -16.60 -2.47 -23.83
CA ALA A 140 -15.82 -1.26 -24.10
C ALA A 140 -15.19 -0.69 -22.82
N SER A 141 -13.90 -1.01 -22.61
CA SER A 141 -13.15 -0.46 -21.49
C SER A 141 -12.78 0.99 -21.85
N PRO A 142 -12.94 1.97 -20.94
CA PRO A 142 -12.83 3.39 -21.28
C PRO A 142 -11.41 3.87 -21.65
N LYS A 143 -10.40 3.00 -21.61
CA LYS A 143 -9.00 3.42 -21.73
C LYS A 143 -8.46 3.12 -23.12
N GLY A 144 -8.47 4.17 -23.94
CA GLY A 144 -7.76 4.22 -25.21
C GLY A 144 -6.28 3.89 -25.03
N ARG A 145 -5.87 2.74 -25.56
CA ARG A 145 -4.53 2.54 -26.10
C ARG A 145 -4.64 1.61 -27.30
N SER A 146 -4.71 2.24 -28.48
CA SER A 146 -4.62 1.63 -29.80
C SER A 146 -3.33 0.76 -29.91
N PRO A 147 -3.34 -0.34 -30.69
CA PRO A 147 -2.32 -1.36 -30.66
C PRO A 147 -1.01 -0.86 -31.28
N SER A 148 0.07 -0.95 -30.52
CA SER A 148 1.41 -0.66 -31.03
C SER A 148 1.89 -1.74 -32.01
N ARG A 149 2.04 -1.31 -33.27
CA ARG A 149 3.15 -1.62 -34.19
C ARG A 149 3.47 -3.09 -34.51
N GLY A 150 3.08 -3.47 -35.74
CA GLY A 150 3.98 -3.90 -36.80
C GLY A 150 5.02 -4.98 -36.50
N SER A 151 4.71 -6.22 -36.86
CA SER A 151 5.73 -7.21 -37.25
C SER A 151 5.59 -7.51 -38.75
N GLY A 152 6.29 -6.72 -39.56
CA GLY A 152 6.60 -7.12 -40.91
C GLY A 152 7.53 -8.33 -40.87
N ARG A 153 7.07 -9.48 -41.36
CA ARG A 153 7.96 -10.57 -41.75
C ARG A 153 7.84 -10.77 -43.25
N LYS A 154 8.85 -10.19 -43.92
CA LYS A 154 9.22 -10.36 -45.32
C LYS A 154 9.15 -11.86 -45.68
N SER A 155 8.27 -12.20 -46.61
CA SER A 155 8.45 -13.36 -47.49
C SER A 155 9.59 -13.02 -48.45
N LYS A 156 10.74 -13.65 -48.25
CA LYS A 156 11.90 -13.64 -49.17
C LYS A 156 11.61 -14.66 -50.29
N PRO A 157 12.08 -14.42 -51.55
CA PRO A 157 11.48 -14.98 -52.76
C PRO A 157 11.75 -16.46 -52.97
#